data_AF-A0A937NYR5-F1
#
_entry.id   AF-A0A937NYR5-F1
#
_cell.length_a   1.000
_cell.length_b   1.000
_cell.length_c   1.000
_cell.angle_alpha   90.00
_cell.angle_beta   90.00
_cell.angle_gamma   90.00
#
_symmetry.space_group_name_H-M   'P 1'
#
loop_
_entity.id
_entity.type
_entity.pdbx_description
1 polymer ?
#
loop_
_entity_poly.entity_id
_entity_poly.type
_entity_poly.pdbx_seq_one_letter_code
_entity_poly.pdbx_strand_id
1 'polypeptide(L)'
;MGEQPVGRSSIRISKQLYLSTMIGVWLLAIVSTALAFAADERFGVVSILARVILFVIILRFWYQAWSAIQDGHARTTPGKAAGFLCIPLFNFYWVFQVTWGFAQDFNSYTSRHGLRVNPLDEKLFLAIPILSLVSLAPVVGLAAYLAEIVLYLIAIVKICDGVNAFGEGRQ
;
A
#
# COMPACT_ATOMS: atom_id res chain seq x y z
N MET A 1 24.38 -29.80 5.97
CA MET A 1 22.94 -29.52 6.13
C MET A 1 22.62 -28.49 5.05
N GLY A 2 22.08 -28.93 3.92
CA GLY A 2 21.96 -28.09 2.73
C GLY A 2 20.90 -27.02 2.92
N GLU A 3 21.29 -25.76 2.79
CA GLU A 3 20.34 -24.66 2.66
C GLU A 3 19.52 -24.91 1.39
N GLN A 4 18.26 -25.30 1.57
CA GLN A 4 17.33 -25.32 0.46
C GLN A 4 17.17 -23.87 -0.03
N PRO A 5 17.30 -23.61 -1.34
CA PRO A 5 17.03 -22.28 -1.86
C PRO A 5 15.59 -21.93 -1.50
N VAL A 6 15.41 -20.93 -0.64
CA VAL A 6 14.11 -20.43 -0.19
C VAL A 6 13.20 -20.36 -1.40
N GLY A 7 12.12 -21.15 -1.36
CA GLY A 7 11.17 -21.31 -2.45
C GLY A 7 10.71 -19.94 -2.95
N ARG A 8 11.24 -19.55 -4.11
CA ARG A 8 11.09 -18.22 -4.70
C ARG A 8 9.62 -18.05 -5.12
N SER A 9 8.80 -17.44 -4.26
CA SER A 9 7.36 -17.34 -4.50
C SER A 9 7.08 -16.56 -5.77
N SER A 10 6.40 -17.16 -6.74
CA SER A 10 6.03 -16.56 -8.03
C SER A 10 4.87 -15.56 -7.89
N ILE A 11 4.91 -14.72 -6.84
CA ILE A 11 3.87 -13.75 -6.55
C ILE A 11 3.89 -12.70 -7.64
N ARG A 12 2.91 -12.76 -8.55
CA ARG A 12 2.62 -11.70 -9.51
C ARG A 12 1.49 -10.84 -8.97
N ILE A 13 1.73 -9.53 -8.91
CA ILE A 13 0.76 -8.55 -8.48
C ILE A 13 0.16 -7.88 -9.72
N SER A 14 -1.15 -8.06 -9.94
CA SER A 14 -1.83 -7.46 -11.09
C SER A 14 -2.02 -5.96 -10.88
N LYS A 15 -1.17 -5.16 -11.51
CA LYS A 15 -1.22 -3.69 -11.48
C LYS A 15 -2.59 -3.17 -11.89
N GLN A 16 -3.13 -3.66 -13.01
CA GLN A 16 -4.41 -3.19 -13.56
C GLN A 16 -5.58 -3.48 -12.61
N LEU A 17 -5.59 -4.65 -11.96
CA LEU A 17 -6.63 -5.02 -11.00
C LEU A 17 -6.63 -4.08 -9.79
N TYR A 18 -5.46 -3.80 -9.20
CA TYR A 18 -5.38 -2.90 -8.05
C TYR A 18 -5.70 -1.45 -8.42
N LEU A 19 -5.17 -0.94 -9.54
CA LEU A 19 -5.45 0.42 -9.98
C LEU A 19 -6.94 0.62 -10.29
N SER A 20 -7.58 -0.27 -11.06
CA SER A 20 -8.97 -0.10 -11.45
C SER A 20 -9.92 -0.20 -10.24
N THR A 21 -9.70 -1.18 -9.37
CA THR A 21 -10.52 -1.36 -8.17
C THR A 21 -10.33 -0.22 -7.17
N MET A 22 -9.09 0.22 -6.92
CA MET A 22 -8.87 1.33 -6.01
C MET A 22 -9.42 2.64 -6.57
N ILE A 23 -9.11 3.01 -7.81
CA ILE A 23 -9.62 4.26 -8.41
C ILE A 23 -11.15 4.28 -8.38
N GLY A 24 -11.80 3.18 -8.78
CA GLY A 24 -13.26 3.08 -8.76
C GLY A 24 -13.86 3.27 -7.36
N VAL A 25 -13.28 2.62 -6.34
CA VAL A 25 -13.77 2.71 -4.97
C VAL A 25 -13.45 4.07 -4.34
N TRP A 26 -12.30 4.67 -4.65
CA TRP A 26 -11.95 6.04 -4.22
C TRP A 26 -12.94 7.06 -4.80
N LEU A 27 -13.24 6.98 -6.10
CA LEU A 27 -14.23 7.85 -6.74
C LEU A 27 -15.62 7.68 -6.11
N LEU A 28 -16.06 6.45 -5.88
CA LEU A 28 -17.32 6.17 -5.20
C LEU A 28 -17.36 6.78 -3.79
N ALA A 29 -16.29 6.63 -3.01
CA ALA A 29 -16.19 7.19 -1.67
C ALA A 29 -16.20 8.73 -1.69
N ILE A 30 -15.50 9.36 -2.64
CA ILE A 30 -15.46 10.82 -2.76
C ILE A 30 -16.83 11.37 -3.15
N VAL A 31 -17.45 10.82 -4.19
CA VAL A 31 -18.76 11.26 -4.70
C VAL A 31 -19.84 11.07 -3.64
N SER A 32 -19.91 9.90 -3.00
CA SER A 32 -20.89 9.65 -1.94
C SER A 32 -20.66 10.55 -0.72
N THR A 33 -19.42 10.88 -0.37
CA THR A 33 -19.13 11.87 0.68
C THR A 33 -19.66 13.25 0.29
N ALA A 34 -19.38 13.71 -0.92
CA ALA A 34 -19.85 15.00 -1.41
C ALA A 34 -21.38 15.09 -1.43
N LEU A 35 -22.05 14.02 -1.88
CA LEU A 35 -23.52 13.93 -1.87
C LEU A 35 -24.10 13.88 -0.45
N ALA A 36 -23.39 13.27 0.52
CA ALA A 36 -23.81 13.27 1.92
C ALA A 36 -23.82 14.68 2.52
N PHE A 37 -22.86 15.53 2.13
CA PHE A 37 -22.79 16.93 2.55
C PHE A 37 -23.75 17.84 1.79
N ALA A 38 -23.97 17.58 0.49
CA ALA A 38 -24.68 18.49 -0.39
C ALA A 38 -26.17 18.14 -0.60
N ALA A 39 -26.58 16.89 -0.38
CA ALA A 39 -27.90 16.41 -0.78
C ALA A 39 -28.62 15.57 0.30
N ASP A 40 -28.09 14.41 0.68
CA ASP A 40 -28.78 13.46 1.57
C ASP A 40 -27.79 12.67 2.44
N GLU A 41 -27.98 12.70 3.76
CA GLU A 41 -27.16 12.01 4.76
C GLU A 41 -27.03 10.49 4.54
N ARG A 42 -27.99 9.86 3.86
CA ARG A 42 -27.97 8.42 3.52
C ARG A 42 -26.78 8.04 2.64
N PHE A 43 -26.27 8.98 1.82
CA PHE A 43 -25.04 8.77 1.07
C PHE A 43 -23.81 8.58 1.98
N GLY A 44 -23.89 9.02 3.25
CA GLY A 44 -22.89 8.75 4.27
C GLY A 44 -22.68 7.26 4.52
N VAL A 45 -23.75 6.45 4.51
CA VAL A 45 -23.65 4.98 4.65
C VAL A 45 -22.90 4.37 3.47
N VAL A 46 -23.23 4.81 2.24
CA VAL A 46 -22.53 4.35 1.02
C VAL A 46 -21.04 4.70 1.08
N SER A 47 -20.73 5.91 1.54
CA SER A 47 -19.35 6.38 1.72
C SER A 47 -18.57 5.54 2.73
N ILE A 48 -19.17 5.20 3.87
CA ILE A 48 -18.56 4.34 4.88
C ILE A 48 -18.29 2.94 4.30
N LEU A 49 -19.27 2.33 3.64
CA LEU A 49 -19.11 1.01 3.03
C LEU A 49 -18.01 0.99 1.95
N ALA A 50 -17.95 2.02 1.11
CA ALA A 50 -16.89 2.17 0.11
C ALA A 50 -15.50 2.24 0.76
N ARG A 51 -15.34 3.00 1.86
CA ARG A 51 -14.07 3.07 2.61
C ARG A 51 -13.68 1.76 3.25
N VAL A 52 -14.64 0.99 3.78
CA VAL A 52 -14.37 -0.35 4.33
C VAL A 52 -13.87 -1.30 3.24
N ILE A 53 -14.52 -1.30 2.07
CA ILE A 53 -14.09 -2.09 0.91
C ILE A 53 -12.67 -1.69 0.48
N LEU A 54 -12.41 -0.38 0.36
CA LEU A 54 -11.10 0.14 0.02
C LEU A 54 -10.03 -0.31 1.02
N PHE A 55 -10.33 -0.24 2.31
CA PHE A 55 -9.42 -0.67 3.36
C PHE A 55 -9.06 -2.15 3.23
N VAL A 56 -10.04 -3.03 2.97
CA VAL A 56 -9.77 -4.46 2.72
C VAL A 56 -8.87 -4.68 1.50
N ILE A 57 -9.08 -3.92 0.42
CA ILE A 57 -8.22 -3.99 -0.78
C ILE A 57 -6.78 -3.55 -0.44
N ILE A 58 -6.62 -2.48 0.35
CA ILE A 58 -5.32 -1.99 0.83
C ILE A 58 -4.61 -3.04 1.70
N LEU A 59 -5.33 -3.69 2.62
CA LEU A 59 -4.78 -4.76 3.46
C LEU A 59 -4.26 -5.92 2.61
N ARG A 60 -5.06 -6.35 1.62
CA ARG A 60 -4.65 -7.41 0.68
C ARG A 60 -3.43 -7.02 -0.14
N PHE A 61 -3.38 -5.77 -0.61
CA PHE A 61 -2.24 -5.25 -1.37
C PHE A 61 -0.96 -5.31 -0.54
N TRP A 62 -0.98 -4.79 0.69
CA TRP A 62 0.19 -4.82 1.57
C TRP A 62 0.60 -6.23 1.97
N TYR A 63 -0.37 -7.12 2.22
CA TYR A 63 -0.06 -8.53 2.45
C TYR A 63 0.74 -9.12 1.28
N GLN A 64 0.31 -8.89 0.04
CA GLN A 64 1.01 -9.41 -1.13
C GLN A 64 2.38 -8.77 -1.33
N ALA A 65 2.49 -7.44 -1.19
CA ALA A 65 3.76 -6.73 -1.30
C ALA A 65 4.78 -7.26 -0.29
N TRP A 66 4.42 -7.32 0.99
CA TRP A 66 5.30 -7.82 2.04
C TRP A 66 5.64 -9.31 1.89
N SER A 67 4.77 -10.12 1.29
CA SER A 67 5.05 -11.53 1.01
C SER A 67 6.17 -11.70 -0.01
N ALA A 68 6.37 -10.74 -0.91
CA ALA A 68 7.34 -10.84 -1.99
C ALA A 68 8.81 -10.66 -1.55
N ILE A 69 9.05 -10.09 -0.37
CA ILE A 69 10.40 -9.74 0.13
C ILE A 69 10.80 -10.52 1.39
N GLN A 70 10.18 -11.68 1.64
CA GLN A 70 10.46 -12.50 2.82
C GLN A 70 11.72 -13.35 2.61
N ASP A 71 12.87 -12.86 3.10
CA ASP A 71 14.18 -13.53 3.07
C ASP A 71 14.80 -13.71 4.47
N GLY A 72 13.99 -13.62 5.52
CA GLY A 72 14.44 -13.68 6.91
C GLY A 72 15.06 -12.37 7.44
N HIS A 73 15.29 -11.37 6.59
CA HIS A 73 15.84 -10.07 7.00
C HIS A 73 14.80 -8.95 6.97
N ALA A 74 13.60 -9.19 6.44
CA ALA A 74 12.49 -8.25 6.47
C ALA A 74 12.06 -7.95 7.91
N ARG A 75 11.81 -6.68 8.23
CA ARG A 75 11.46 -6.23 9.59
C ARG A 75 10.11 -6.73 10.09
N THR A 76 9.23 -7.12 9.17
CA THR A 76 7.88 -7.58 9.47
C THR A 76 7.45 -8.71 8.53
N THR A 77 6.47 -9.48 8.99
CA THR A 77 5.81 -10.52 8.21
C THR A 77 4.58 -9.96 7.50
N PRO A 78 4.09 -10.60 6.42
CA PRO A 78 2.93 -10.13 5.67
C PRO A 78 1.66 -10.02 6.52
N GLY A 79 1.45 -10.99 7.40
CA GLY A 79 0.31 -11.00 8.33
C GLY A 79 0.37 -9.85 9.33
N LYS A 80 1.56 -9.53 9.88
CA LYS A 80 1.74 -8.37 10.77
C LYS A 80 1.58 -7.06 10.01
N ALA A 81 2.12 -6.97 8.80
CA ALA A 81 2.02 -5.78 7.96
C ALA A 81 0.55 -5.38 7.71
N ALA A 82 -0.31 -6.33 7.32
CA ALA A 82 -1.73 -6.07 7.16
C ALA A 82 -2.47 -5.96 8.52
N GLY A 83 -2.28 -6.92 9.41
CA GLY A 83 -3.10 -7.04 10.63
C GLY A 83 -2.97 -5.87 11.60
N PHE A 84 -1.77 -5.31 11.76
CA PHE A 84 -1.55 -4.22 12.70
C PHE A 84 -2.08 -2.86 12.20
N LEU A 85 -2.42 -2.73 10.90
CA LEU A 85 -3.17 -1.57 10.41
C LEU A 85 -4.60 -1.52 10.96
N CYS A 86 -5.15 -2.64 11.44
CA CYS A 86 -6.48 -2.72 12.03
C CYS A 86 -6.51 -2.32 13.51
N ILE A 87 -5.36 -2.15 14.16
CA ILE A 87 -5.28 -1.83 15.59
C ILE A 87 -5.49 -0.32 15.77
N PRO A 88 -6.56 0.12 16.44
CA PRO A 88 -6.83 1.55 16.63
C PRO A 88 -5.66 2.25 17.33
N LEU A 89 -5.37 3.49 16.93
CA LEU A 89 -4.27 4.36 17.39
C LEU A 89 -2.87 3.85 17.05
N PHE A 90 -2.61 2.56 17.22
CA PHE A 90 -1.34 1.94 16.81
C PHE A 90 -1.15 2.00 15.29
N ASN A 91 -2.24 1.96 14.52
CA ASN A 91 -2.24 2.12 13.08
C ASN A 91 -1.56 3.42 12.59
N PHE A 92 -1.58 4.50 13.38
CA PHE A 92 -0.91 5.76 13.04
C PHE A 92 0.60 5.65 13.01
N TYR A 93 1.18 4.86 13.93
CA TYR A 93 2.59 4.51 13.86
C TYR A 93 2.83 3.43 12.80
N TRP A 94 1.95 2.43 12.74
CA TRP A 94 2.17 1.25 11.93
C TRP A 94 2.13 1.53 10.42
N VAL A 95 1.34 2.52 9.97
CA VAL A 95 1.32 2.92 8.57
C VAL A 95 2.71 3.33 8.06
N PHE A 96 3.58 3.91 8.91
CA PHE A 96 4.98 4.19 8.54
C PHE A 96 5.78 2.90 8.32
N GLN A 97 5.61 1.92 9.20
CA GLN A 97 6.32 0.65 9.08
C GLN A 97 5.89 -0.10 7.83
N VAL A 98 4.59 -0.07 7.50
CA VAL A 98 4.04 -0.76 6.33
C VAL A 98 4.44 -0.10 5.02
N THR A 99 4.50 1.24 4.98
CA THR A 99 4.73 2.00 3.74
C THR A 99 6.21 2.33 3.53
N TRP A 100 6.75 3.25 4.33
CA TRP A 100 8.16 3.65 4.27
C TRP A 100 9.11 2.50 4.63
N GLY A 101 8.78 1.73 5.66
CA GLY A 101 9.56 0.55 6.03
C GLY A 101 9.61 -0.50 4.91
N PHE A 102 8.55 -0.63 4.10
CA PHE A 102 8.57 -1.50 2.93
C PHE A 102 9.57 -1.03 1.88
N ALA A 103 9.65 0.27 1.58
CA ALA A 103 10.60 0.79 0.60
C ALA A 103 12.05 0.50 0.99
N GLN A 104 12.38 0.67 2.27
CA GLN A 104 13.70 0.37 2.82
C GLN A 104 14.04 -1.12 2.71
N ASP A 105 13.12 -1.99 3.13
CA ASP A 105 13.33 -3.43 3.14
C ASP A 105 13.35 -4.00 1.73
N PHE A 106 12.53 -3.46 0.82
CA PHE A 106 12.54 -3.78 -0.60
C PHE A 106 13.89 -3.43 -1.23
N ASN A 107 14.40 -2.21 -1.04
CA ASN A 107 15.70 -1.78 -1.57
C ASN A 107 16.85 -2.60 -1.01
N SER A 108 16.79 -2.92 0.29
CA SER A 108 17.79 -3.77 0.93
C SER A 108 17.73 -5.20 0.41
N TYR A 109 16.53 -5.75 0.21
CA TYR A 109 16.31 -7.07 -0.40
C TYR A 109 16.89 -7.11 -1.81
N THR A 110 16.57 -6.14 -2.67
CA THR A 110 17.05 -6.13 -4.06
C THR A 110 18.56 -5.99 -4.13
N SER A 111 19.16 -5.19 -3.24
CA SER A 111 20.60 -5.06 -3.10
C SER A 111 21.26 -6.38 -2.65
N ARG A 112 20.73 -7.03 -1.60
CA ARG A 112 21.25 -8.32 -1.09
C ARG A 112 21.20 -9.43 -2.14
N HIS A 113 20.12 -9.47 -2.91
CA HIS A 113 19.90 -10.50 -3.94
C HIS A 113 20.44 -10.11 -5.32
N GLY A 114 21.13 -8.96 -5.45
CA GLY A 114 21.73 -8.49 -6.71
C GLY A 114 20.72 -8.29 -7.84
N LEU A 115 19.46 -7.98 -7.50
CA LEU A 115 18.36 -7.86 -8.45
C LEU A 115 18.47 -6.54 -9.20
N ARG A 116 18.42 -6.60 -10.54
CA ARG A 116 18.42 -5.42 -11.41
C ARG A 116 17.02 -4.80 -11.52
N VAL A 117 16.56 -4.22 -10.41
CA VAL A 117 15.30 -3.48 -10.34
C VAL A 117 15.55 -2.06 -9.84
N ASN A 118 14.74 -1.12 -10.33
CA ASN A 118 14.83 0.26 -9.89
C ASN A 118 14.50 0.35 -8.39
N PRO A 119 15.36 1.02 -7.58
CA PRO A 119 15.06 1.20 -6.17
C PRO A 119 13.81 2.06 -5.98
N LEU A 120 13.05 1.76 -4.93
CA LEU A 120 11.93 2.57 -4.49
C LEU A 120 12.44 3.86 -3.84
N ASP A 121 11.80 4.99 -4.17
CA ASP A 121 12.11 6.28 -3.57
C ASP A 121 11.55 6.36 -2.15
N GLU A 122 12.42 6.20 -1.15
CA GLU A 122 12.02 6.20 0.26
C GLU A 122 11.29 7.47 0.69
N LYS A 123 11.62 8.64 0.11
CA LYS A 123 10.97 9.91 0.47
C LYS A 123 9.52 9.94 -0.01
N LEU A 124 9.26 9.40 -1.20
CA LEU A 124 7.89 9.23 -1.71
C LEU A 124 7.08 8.32 -0.78
N PHE A 125 7.66 7.20 -0.35
CA PHE A 125 6.99 6.26 0.56
C PHE A 125 6.83 6.80 1.98
N LEU A 126 7.70 7.70 2.43
CA LEU A 126 7.57 8.43 3.69
C LEU A 126 6.49 9.52 3.63
N ALA A 127 6.32 10.17 2.48
CA ALA A 127 5.30 11.20 2.30
C ALA A 127 3.87 10.64 2.44
N ILE A 128 3.62 9.41 2.00
CA ILE A 128 2.31 8.75 2.10
C ILE A 128 1.77 8.73 3.55
N PRO A 129 2.42 8.10 4.54
CA PRO A 129 1.91 8.06 5.91
C PRO A 129 1.82 9.44 6.55
N ILE A 130 2.69 10.39 6.18
CA ILE A 130 2.57 11.79 6.64
C ILE A 130 1.27 12.40 6.11
N LEU A 131 0.98 12.26 4.81
CA LEU A 131 -0.26 12.75 4.21
C LEU A 131 -1.49 12.05 4.80
N SER A 132 -1.42 10.75 5.08
CA SER A 132 -2.51 10.00 5.75
C SER A 132 -2.85 10.55 7.14
N LEU A 133 -1.86 11.08 7.87
CA LEU A 133 -2.10 11.70 9.19
C LEU A 133 -2.56 13.16 9.05
N VAL A 134 -1.97 13.93 8.14
CA VAL A 134 -2.38 15.32 7.87
C VAL A 134 -3.80 15.37 7.31
N SER A 135 -4.24 14.34 6.58
CA SER A 135 -5.59 14.26 6.03
C SER A 135 -6.70 14.21 7.09
N LEU A 136 -6.35 13.89 8.35
CA LEU A 136 -7.27 13.93 9.50
C LEU A 136 -7.61 15.36 9.95
N ALA A 137 -6.81 16.36 9.56
CA ALA A 137 -7.04 17.74 9.96
C ALA A 137 -8.19 18.38 9.15
N PRO A 138 -9.16 19.07 9.78
CA PRO A 138 -10.37 19.56 9.08
C PRO A 138 -10.13 20.51 7.90
N VAL A 139 -9.11 21.36 7.96
CA VAL A 139 -8.89 22.43 6.97
C VAL A 139 -7.95 22.00 5.85
N VAL A 140 -6.85 21.33 6.20
CA VAL A 140 -5.84 20.84 5.24
C VAL A 140 -6.18 19.45 4.68
N GLY A 141 -7.21 18.81 5.25
CA GLY A 141 -7.48 17.39 5.07
C GLY A 141 -7.77 16.98 3.64
N LEU A 142 -8.59 17.77 2.92
CA LEU A 142 -8.98 17.45 1.54
C LEU A 142 -7.79 17.50 0.58
N ALA A 143 -6.98 18.56 0.66
CA ALA A 143 -5.80 18.70 -0.20
C ALA A 143 -4.77 17.59 0.09
N ALA A 144 -4.53 17.30 1.38
CA ALA A 144 -3.65 16.22 1.79
C ALA A 144 -4.15 14.85 1.30
N TYR A 145 -5.45 14.59 1.42
CA TYR A 145 -6.08 13.36 0.94
C TYR A 145 -5.96 13.18 -0.57
N LEU A 146 -6.18 14.23 -1.37
CA LEU A 146 -6.01 14.17 -2.82
C LEU A 146 -4.55 13.94 -3.22
N ALA A 147 -3.60 14.60 -2.54
CA ALA A 147 -2.17 14.35 -2.76
C ALA A 147 -1.78 12.91 -2.38
N GLU A 148 -2.34 12.39 -1.28
CA GLU A 148 -2.12 11.02 -0.82
C GLU A 148 -2.55 10.02 -1.90
N ILE A 149 -3.72 10.18 -2.52
CA ILE A 149 -4.19 9.33 -3.63
C ILE A 149 -3.12 9.22 -4.70
N VAL A 150 -2.63 10.37 -5.17
CA VAL A 150 -1.70 10.43 -6.29
C VAL A 150 -0.41 9.70 -5.93
N LEU A 151 0.15 9.97 -4.75
CA LEU A 151 1.36 9.29 -4.31
C LEU A 151 1.14 7.79 -4.10
N TYR A 152 -0.02 7.40 -3.59
CA TYR A 152 -0.37 6.00 -3.36
C TYR A 152 -0.53 5.23 -4.68
N LEU A 153 -1.15 5.82 -5.70
CA LEU A 153 -1.23 5.23 -7.04
C LEU A 153 0.16 5.04 -7.66
N ILE A 154 1.04 6.04 -7.51
CA ILE A 154 2.44 5.93 -7.96
C ILE A 154 3.15 4.80 -7.21
N ALA A 155 2.97 4.71 -5.89
CA ALA A 155 3.55 3.65 -5.08
C ALA A 155 3.09 2.26 -5.52
N ILE A 156 1.80 2.07 -5.81
CA ILE A 156 1.26 0.80 -6.33
C ILE A 156 1.95 0.40 -7.63
N VAL A 157 2.09 1.33 -8.58
CA VAL A 157 2.76 1.07 -9.85
C VAL A 157 4.20 0.63 -9.60
N LYS A 158 4.95 1.39 -8.80
CA LYS A 158 6.36 1.10 -8.50
C LYS A 158 6.55 -0.24 -7.78
N ILE A 159 5.68 -0.57 -6.81
CA ILE A 159 5.71 -1.86 -6.11
C ILE A 159 5.40 -3.00 -7.08
N CYS A 160 4.35 -2.87 -7.89
CA CYS A 160 3.96 -3.93 -8.81
C CYS A 160 5.06 -4.21 -9.83
N ASP A 161 5.68 -3.17 -10.40
CA ASP A 161 6.77 -3.33 -11.35
C ASP A 161 8.01 -3.95 -10.69
N GLY A 162 8.38 -3.47 -9.51
CA GLY A 162 9.50 -4.01 -8.75
C GLY A 162 9.32 -5.49 -8.37
N VAL A 163 8.14 -5.86 -7.85
CA VAL A 163 7.83 -7.23 -7.44
C VAL A 163 7.70 -8.15 -8.66
N ASN A 164 7.03 -7.72 -9.73
CA ASN A 164 6.86 -8.56 -10.92
C ASN A 164 8.20 -8.82 -11.63
N ALA A 165 9.14 -7.87 -11.59
CA ALA A 165 10.47 -8.04 -12.15
C ALA A 165 11.29 -9.14 -11.44
N PHE A 166 10.96 -9.53 -10.21
CA PHE A 166 11.59 -10.68 -9.53
C PHE A 166 11.38 -11.99 -10.30
N GLY A 167 10.25 -12.10 -11.01
CA GLY A 167 9.93 -13.26 -11.84
C GLY A 167 10.53 -13.21 -13.25
N GLU A 168 10.97 -12.04 -13.71
CA GLU A 168 11.44 -11.79 -15.08
C GLU A 168 12.97 -11.80 -15.22
N GLY A 169 13.73 -11.59 -14.12
CA GLY A 169 15.20 -11.75 -14.06
C GLY A 169 15.68 -13.20 -14.20
N ARG A 170 15.01 -13.99 -15.04
CA ARG A 170 15.14 -15.43 -15.24
C ARG A 170 15.88 -15.78 -16.54
N GLN A 171 16.70 -14.88 -17.07
CA GLN A 171 17.55 -15.10 -18.24
C GLN A 171 19.00 -14.79 -17.90
#